data_AF-A0A085W971-F1
#
_entry.id   AF-A0A085W971-F1
#
_cell.length_a   1.000
_cell.length_b   1.000
_cell.length_c   1.000
_cell.angle_alpha   90.00
_cell.angle_beta   90.00
_cell.angle_gamma   90.00
#
_symmetry.space_group_name_H-M   'P 1'
#
loop_
_entity.id
_entity.type
_entity.pdbx_description
1 polymer ?
#
loop_
_entity_poly.entity_id
_entity_poly.type
_entity_poly.pdbx_seq_one_letter_code
_entity_poly.pdbx_strand_id
1 'polypeptide(L)'
;MDDTLGSIRWKLQEPPSPEEVPLSRLYHEGSKFTQARQEEIQSRYERMQAEHLTDDMLDAYKSYPGLPQVPLPRARLVPQRELQEVVAHRRSVRAFDPERPVTLQELANMLQLTYGITQRVELSDGHVQCLRAIPSAGALYPLELYLMAQRVEGLPPGLYHYRVAHHALEALEQEDQTAHLQHAEAQWGFATGAAFYLIISAVLDRTLTKYLERGYRFVLMEAGMVGYSATLLAECQGICSCMMGGWLDGELERRLGLDGYHESVVHSVCFGRPPLPPGA
;
A
#
# COMPACT_ATOMS: atom_id res chain seq x y z
N MET A 1 -15.60 -44.86 18.07
CA MET A 1 -15.18 -43.45 18.02
C MET A 1 -15.33 -43.02 16.59
N ASP A 2 -16.36 -42.23 16.33
CA ASP A 2 -16.78 -41.78 15.01
C ASP A 2 -15.70 -40.86 14.42
N ASP A 3 -15.15 -41.19 13.26
CA ASP A 3 -14.07 -40.45 12.57
C ASP A 3 -14.63 -39.18 11.93
N THR A 4 -15.12 -38.29 12.78
CA THR A 4 -15.66 -36.96 12.44
C THR A 4 -14.57 -36.05 11.86
N LEU A 5 -13.29 -36.42 11.96
CA LEU A 5 -12.19 -35.69 11.33
C LEU A 5 -11.99 -36.10 9.86
N GLY A 6 -12.31 -37.35 9.49
CA GLY A 6 -12.23 -37.83 8.11
C GLY A 6 -13.20 -37.12 7.16
N SER A 7 -14.34 -36.62 7.65
CA SER A 7 -15.33 -35.88 6.85
C SER A 7 -15.03 -34.38 6.69
N ILE A 8 -14.12 -33.82 7.50
CA ILE A 8 -13.73 -32.39 7.48
C ILE A 8 -12.40 -32.19 6.71
N ARG A 9 -11.62 -33.25 6.52
CA ARG A 9 -10.36 -33.18 5.77
C ARG A 9 -10.64 -33.17 4.27
N TRP A 10 -10.15 -32.13 3.59
CA TRP A 10 -10.00 -32.19 2.13
C TRP A 10 -9.23 -33.46 1.79
N LYS A 11 -9.83 -34.32 0.94
CA LYS A 11 -9.15 -35.51 0.45
C LYS A 11 -7.86 -35.06 -0.22
N LEU A 12 -6.72 -35.62 0.21
CA LEU A 12 -5.45 -35.45 -0.50
C LEU A 12 -5.67 -35.96 -1.92
N GLN A 13 -5.78 -35.04 -2.87
CA GLN A 13 -5.77 -35.36 -4.29
C GLN A 13 -4.32 -35.55 -4.70
N GLU A 14 -4.08 -36.49 -5.61
CA GLU A 14 -2.79 -36.56 -6.29
C GLU A 14 -2.52 -35.20 -6.95
N PRO A 15 -1.34 -34.61 -6.78
CA PRO A 15 -1.03 -33.34 -7.42
C PRO A 15 -1.12 -33.51 -8.94
N PRO A 16 -1.75 -32.55 -9.66
CA PRO A 16 -1.84 -32.61 -11.12
C PRO A 16 -0.45 -32.58 -11.76
N SER A 17 -0.35 -32.94 -13.05
CA SER A 17 0.95 -32.93 -13.73
C SER A 17 1.57 -31.51 -13.70
N PRO A 18 2.91 -31.37 -13.68
CA PRO A 18 3.57 -30.07 -13.53
C PRO A 18 3.13 -29.00 -14.54
N GLU A 19 2.75 -29.41 -15.74
CA GLU A 19 2.29 -28.53 -16.84
C GLU A 19 0.84 -28.04 -16.64
N GLU A 20 0.07 -28.71 -15.78
CA GLU A 20 -1.33 -28.38 -15.47
C GLU A 20 -1.47 -27.57 -14.18
N VAL A 21 -0.39 -27.36 -13.42
CA VAL A 21 -0.43 -26.62 -12.16
C VAL A 21 -0.53 -25.11 -12.45
N PRO A 22 -1.60 -24.42 -12.04
CA PRO A 22 -1.69 -22.97 -12.22
C PRO A 22 -0.54 -22.23 -11.53
N LEU A 23 -0.07 -21.12 -12.12
CA LEU A 23 1.03 -20.32 -11.55
C LEU A 23 0.77 -19.91 -10.09
N SER A 24 -0.49 -19.65 -9.74
CA SER A 24 -0.89 -19.33 -8.36
C SER A 24 -0.60 -20.47 -7.37
N ARG A 25 -0.71 -21.74 -7.81
CA ARG A 25 -0.38 -22.92 -7.02
C ARG A 25 1.13 -23.14 -6.96
N LEU A 26 1.85 -22.95 -8.07
CA LEU A 26 3.33 -23.00 -8.08
C LEU A 26 3.91 -21.96 -7.13
N TYR A 27 3.45 -20.71 -7.21
CA TYR A 27 3.84 -19.66 -6.29
C TYR A 27 3.47 -20.01 -4.84
N HIS A 28 2.23 -20.48 -4.59
CA HIS A 28 1.82 -20.88 -3.24
C HIS A 28 2.74 -21.96 -2.67
N GLU A 29 3.16 -22.93 -3.48
CA GLU A 29 4.03 -23.99 -2.99
C GLU A 29 5.49 -23.53 -2.84
N GLY A 30 6.02 -22.82 -3.82
CA GLY A 30 7.40 -22.31 -3.82
C GLY A 30 7.69 -21.28 -2.71
N SER A 31 6.66 -20.62 -2.19
CA SER A 31 6.75 -19.62 -1.11
C SER A 31 6.34 -20.15 0.28
N LYS A 32 6.10 -21.46 0.43
CA LYS A 32 5.91 -22.08 1.75
C LYS A 32 7.17 -21.98 2.60
N PHE A 33 6.96 -21.94 3.91
CA PHE A 33 8.05 -21.94 4.89
C PHE A 33 8.36 -23.39 5.26
N THR A 34 9.40 -23.95 4.64
CA THR A 34 9.93 -25.29 4.92
C THR A 34 11.21 -25.17 5.74
N GLN A 35 11.67 -26.27 6.35
CA GLN A 35 12.93 -26.27 7.09
C GLN A 35 14.12 -25.85 6.20
N ALA A 36 14.20 -26.36 4.97
CA ALA A 36 15.24 -25.95 4.02
C ALA A 36 15.18 -24.44 3.70
N ARG A 37 13.98 -23.88 3.54
CA ARG A 37 13.81 -22.43 3.32
C ARG A 37 14.17 -21.62 4.56
N GLN A 38 13.90 -22.13 5.76
CA GLN A 38 14.30 -21.49 7.00
C GLN A 38 15.83 -21.38 7.08
N GLU A 39 16.54 -22.46 6.80
CA GLU A 39 18.01 -22.49 6.77
C GLU A 39 18.56 -21.50 5.73
N GLU A 40 17.99 -21.49 4.52
CA GLU A 40 18.40 -20.56 3.45
C GLU A 40 18.22 -19.08 3.84
N ILE A 41 17.06 -18.73 4.41
CA ILE A 41 16.77 -17.35 4.86
C ILE A 41 17.71 -16.96 6.01
N GLN A 42 17.99 -17.88 6.93
CA GLN A 42 18.93 -17.63 8.03
C GLN A 42 20.35 -17.35 7.51
N SER A 43 20.87 -18.20 6.62
CA SER A 43 22.18 -17.99 6.00
C SER A 43 22.26 -16.72 5.14
N ARG A 44 21.16 -16.29 4.53
CA ARG A 44 21.09 -14.98 3.85
C ARG A 44 21.16 -13.84 4.83
N TYR A 45 20.38 -13.89 5.91
CA TYR A 45 20.39 -12.86 6.94
C TYR A 45 21.79 -12.68 7.55
N GLU A 46 22.48 -13.77 7.87
CA GLU A 46 23.86 -13.73 8.39
C GLU A 46 24.85 -13.08 7.41
N ARG A 47 24.73 -13.39 6.10
CA ARG A 47 25.55 -12.74 5.06
C ARG A 47 25.25 -11.25 4.93
N MET A 48 23.97 -10.87 4.93
CA MET A 48 23.57 -9.47 4.85
C MET A 48 24.11 -8.65 6.03
N GLN A 49 24.11 -9.23 7.24
CA GLN A 49 24.72 -8.60 8.41
C GLN A 49 26.25 -8.48 8.26
N ALA A 50 26.93 -9.52 7.78
CA ALA A 50 28.38 -9.50 7.59
C ALA A 50 28.82 -8.46 6.52
N GLU A 51 28.01 -8.28 5.48
CA GLU A 51 28.27 -7.36 4.36
C GLU A 51 27.73 -5.94 4.61
N HIS A 52 27.13 -5.66 5.78
CA HIS A 52 26.51 -4.37 6.11
C HIS A 52 25.40 -3.94 5.11
N LEU A 53 24.86 -4.88 4.33
CA LEU A 53 23.77 -4.62 3.38
C LEU A 53 22.44 -4.30 4.06
N THR A 54 22.32 -4.59 5.35
CA THR A 54 21.19 -4.15 6.16
C THR A 54 21.11 -2.63 6.23
N ASP A 55 22.24 -1.93 6.20
CA ASP A 55 22.31 -0.50 6.47
C ASP A 55 21.74 0.28 5.28
N ASP A 56 22.10 -0.14 4.06
CA ASP A 56 21.52 0.37 2.81
C ASP A 56 20.00 0.11 2.71
N MET A 57 19.51 -0.97 3.32
CA MET A 57 18.08 -1.29 3.35
C MET A 57 17.31 -0.53 4.43
N LEU A 58 17.97 -0.14 5.53
CA LEU A 58 17.37 0.59 6.65
C LEU A 58 17.09 2.06 6.30
N ASP A 59 17.89 2.65 5.41
CA ASP A 59 17.77 4.04 4.95
C ASP A 59 17.16 4.20 3.55
N ALA A 60 16.68 3.11 2.93
CA ALA A 60 16.11 3.14 1.58
C ALA A 60 14.72 3.79 1.54
N TYR A 61 14.67 5.12 1.63
CA TYR A 61 13.50 5.89 1.21
C TYR A 61 13.64 6.25 -0.26
N LYS A 62 12.59 6.00 -1.06
CA LYS A 62 12.54 6.60 -2.38
C LYS A 62 12.36 8.11 -2.23
N SER A 63 13.02 8.86 -3.11
CA SER A 63 12.78 10.29 -3.27
C SER A 63 13.01 10.66 -4.73
N TYR A 64 12.47 11.81 -5.11
CA TYR A 64 12.66 12.41 -6.43
C TYR A 64 13.33 13.78 -6.26
N PRO A 65 14.66 13.82 -6.09
CA PRO A 65 15.39 15.05 -5.82
C PRO A 65 15.18 16.10 -6.90
N GLY A 66 15.04 17.36 -6.47
CA GLY A 66 14.85 18.49 -7.37
C GLY A 66 13.41 18.73 -7.83
N LEU A 67 12.47 17.81 -7.55
CA LEU A 67 11.05 18.05 -7.81
C LEU A 67 10.43 19.01 -6.77
N PRO A 68 9.41 19.80 -7.15
CA PRO A 68 8.67 20.63 -6.21
C PRO A 68 8.08 19.79 -5.07
N GLN A 69 8.17 20.31 -3.84
CA GLN A 69 7.69 19.63 -2.64
C GLN A 69 6.58 20.42 -1.98
N VAL A 70 5.54 19.71 -1.57
CA VAL A 70 4.45 20.24 -0.72
C VAL A 70 4.60 19.61 0.66
N PRO A 71 5.07 20.36 1.68
CA PRO A 71 5.17 19.84 3.03
C PRO A 71 3.77 19.53 3.59
N LEU A 72 3.63 18.37 4.23
CA LEU A 72 2.36 17.99 4.84
C LEU A 72 2.30 18.47 6.30
N PRO A 73 1.15 18.98 6.76
CA PRO A 73 0.97 19.29 8.17
C PRO A 73 1.04 18.01 9.00
N ARG A 74 1.63 18.09 10.19
CA ARG A 74 1.64 16.94 11.11
C ARG A 74 0.22 16.44 11.36
N ALA A 75 0.07 15.12 11.48
CA ALA A 75 -1.20 14.50 11.76
C ALA A 75 -1.79 15.02 13.08
N ARG A 76 -3.05 15.46 12.98
CA ARG A 76 -3.89 15.97 14.06
C ARG A 76 -5.28 15.38 13.89
N LEU A 77 -5.39 14.06 14.06
CA LEU A 77 -6.66 13.36 14.02
C LEU A 77 -7.23 13.28 15.43
N VAL A 78 -8.39 13.91 15.63
CA VAL A 78 -9.20 13.74 16.84
C VAL A 78 -10.39 12.85 16.46
N PRO A 79 -10.35 11.54 16.81
CA PRO A 79 -11.43 10.64 16.43
C PRO A 79 -12.73 11.06 17.10
N GLN A 80 -13.79 11.22 16.30
CA GLN A 80 -15.14 11.53 16.80
C GLN A 80 -15.97 10.28 17.09
N ARG A 81 -15.48 9.12 16.66
CA ARG A 81 -16.11 7.81 16.83
C ARG A 81 -15.13 6.84 17.45
N GLU A 82 -15.65 5.87 18.19
CA GLU A 82 -14.84 4.77 18.68
C GLU A 82 -14.42 3.84 17.53
N LEU A 83 -13.30 3.14 17.69
CA LEU A 83 -12.80 2.21 16.66
C LEU A 83 -13.87 1.17 16.26
N GLN A 84 -14.64 0.66 17.22
CA GLN A 84 -15.72 -0.31 16.94
C GLN A 84 -16.77 0.25 15.98
N GLU A 85 -17.13 1.54 16.13
CA GLU A 85 -18.11 2.20 15.28
C GLU A 85 -17.53 2.43 13.89
N VAL A 86 -16.28 2.90 13.80
CA VAL A 86 -15.57 3.09 12.52
C VAL A 86 -15.54 1.78 11.73
N VAL A 87 -15.14 0.67 12.37
CA VAL A 87 -15.08 -0.65 11.73
C VAL A 87 -16.48 -1.14 11.31
N ALA A 88 -17.50 -0.95 12.16
CA ALA A 88 -18.87 -1.39 11.86
C ALA A 88 -19.50 -0.61 10.70
N HIS A 89 -19.23 0.70 10.62
CA HIS A 89 -19.80 1.61 9.62
C HIS A 89 -19.07 1.58 8.27
N ARG A 90 -17.77 1.30 8.25
CA ARG A 90 -16.96 1.30 7.03
C ARG A 90 -17.62 0.48 5.92
N ARG A 91 -17.82 1.08 4.75
CA ARG A 91 -18.32 0.42 3.53
C ARG A 91 -17.54 0.87 2.30
N SER A 92 -17.53 0.05 1.26
CA SER A 92 -16.94 0.42 -0.03
C SER A 92 -17.94 1.29 -0.79
N VAL A 93 -17.61 2.57 -0.96
CA VAL A 93 -18.42 3.56 -1.69
C VAL A 93 -17.76 3.80 -3.05
N ARG A 94 -18.56 3.72 -4.11
CA ARG A 94 -18.06 3.71 -5.50
C ARG A 94 -18.50 4.91 -6.33
N ALA A 95 -19.30 5.79 -5.73
CA ALA A 95 -19.71 7.07 -6.28
C ALA A 95 -19.51 8.10 -5.19
N PHE A 96 -18.85 9.19 -5.53
CA PHE A 96 -18.43 10.22 -4.59
C PHE A 96 -18.96 11.59 -5.04
N ASP A 97 -18.97 12.54 -4.12
CA ASP A 97 -19.34 13.91 -4.42
C ASP A 97 -18.21 14.61 -5.22
N PRO A 98 -18.50 15.10 -6.45
CA PRO A 98 -17.50 15.74 -7.30
C PRO A 98 -17.18 17.19 -6.90
N GLU A 99 -17.94 17.81 -6.00
CA GLU A 99 -17.78 19.21 -5.62
C GLU A 99 -17.07 19.38 -4.27
N ARG A 100 -17.31 18.46 -3.32
CA ARG A 100 -16.73 18.59 -1.97
C ARG A 100 -15.30 18.02 -1.88
N PRO A 101 -14.30 18.84 -1.54
CA PRO A 101 -12.91 18.38 -1.46
C PRO A 101 -12.62 17.59 -0.17
N VAL A 102 -11.47 16.92 -0.19
CA VAL A 102 -10.75 16.48 1.01
C VAL A 102 -9.70 17.53 1.35
N THR A 103 -9.48 17.83 2.62
CA THR A 103 -8.47 18.84 3.01
C THR A 103 -7.06 18.26 3.04
N LEU A 104 -6.03 19.10 2.86
CA LEU A 104 -4.62 18.70 3.01
C LEU A 104 -4.34 18.08 4.40
N GLN A 105 -4.98 18.59 5.45
CA GLN A 105 -4.83 18.05 6.81
C GLN A 105 -5.41 16.63 6.94
N GLU A 106 -6.57 16.37 6.33
CA GLU A 106 -7.18 15.03 6.33
C GLU A 106 -6.33 14.02 5.55
N LEU A 107 -5.79 14.44 4.41
CA LEU A 107 -4.85 13.64 3.64
C LEU A 107 -3.56 13.37 4.43
N ALA A 108 -3.00 14.37 5.09
CA ALA A 108 -1.80 14.23 5.90
C ALA A 108 -2.01 13.28 7.10
N ASN A 109 -3.18 13.35 7.75
CA ASN A 109 -3.59 12.40 8.78
C ASN A 109 -3.53 10.96 8.25
N MET A 110 -4.11 10.71 7.08
CA MET A 110 -4.09 9.40 6.45
C MET A 110 -2.67 8.93 6.13
N LEU A 111 -1.87 9.74 5.42
CA LEU A 111 -0.53 9.35 5.02
C LEU A 111 0.39 9.09 6.22
N GLN A 112 0.38 9.96 7.23
CA GLN A 112 1.25 9.79 8.39
C GLN A 112 0.84 8.58 9.25
N LEU A 113 -0.47 8.42 9.50
CA LEU A 113 -0.98 7.38 10.40
C LEU A 113 -1.20 6.03 9.70
N THR A 114 -1.06 5.96 8.37
CA THR A 114 -1.00 4.70 7.63
C THR A 114 0.44 4.22 7.40
N TYR A 115 1.31 5.10 6.89
CA TYR A 115 2.63 4.67 6.42
C TYR A 115 3.74 5.72 6.64
N GLY A 116 3.49 6.73 7.47
CA GLY A 116 4.51 7.66 7.94
C GLY A 116 5.37 7.09 9.05
N ILE A 117 6.50 7.73 9.32
CA ILE A 117 7.35 7.41 10.46
C ILE A 117 6.63 7.82 11.76
N THR A 118 6.42 6.84 12.64
CA THR A 118 5.77 7.02 13.95
C THR A 118 6.75 6.89 15.11
N GLN A 119 7.85 6.16 14.93
CA GLN A 119 8.89 5.97 15.94
C GLN A 119 10.27 5.85 15.29
N ARG A 120 11.28 6.34 16.00
CA ARG A 120 12.70 6.13 15.66
C ARG A 120 13.34 5.33 16.78
N VAL A 121 14.01 4.25 16.43
CA VAL A 121 14.66 3.32 17.37
C VAL A 121 16.13 3.24 17.01
N GLU A 122 16.98 3.55 17.98
CA GLU A 122 18.43 3.33 17.86
C GLU A 122 18.73 1.86 18.09
N LEU A 123 19.43 1.25 17.13
CA LEU A 123 19.85 -0.14 17.15
C LEU A 123 21.24 -0.26 17.79
N SER A 124 21.61 -1.48 18.19
CA SER A 124 22.87 -1.75 18.90
C SER A 124 24.13 -1.47 18.07
N ASP A 125 23.99 -1.39 16.75
CA ASP A 125 25.05 -1.08 15.78
C ASP A 125 25.14 0.42 15.45
N GLY A 126 24.29 1.26 16.06
CA GLY A 126 24.26 2.72 15.86
C GLY A 126 23.30 3.19 14.76
N HIS A 127 22.64 2.28 14.03
CA HIS A 127 21.64 2.66 13.02
C HIS A 127 20.33 3.12 13.65
N VAL A 128 19.61 4.00 12.95
CA VAL A 128 18.28 4.46 13.38
C VAL A 128 17.20 3.81 12.53
N GLN A 129 16.54 2.79 13.07
CA GLN A 129 15.36 2.21 12.47
C GLN A 129 14.18 3.18 12.60
N CYS A 130 13.63 3.61 11.47
CA CYS A 130 12.37 4.35 11.45
C CYS A 130 11.20 3.37 11.29
N LEU A 131 10.42 3.22 12.35
CA LEU A 131 9.21 2.41 12.34
C LEU A 131 8.02 3.21 11.81
N ARG A 132 7.13 2.52 11.09
CA ARG A 132 5.90 3.07 10.53
C ARG A 132 4.67 2.57 11.29
N ALA A 133 3.52 3.19 11.03
CA ALA A 133 2.27 2.89 11.73
C ALA A 133 1.79 1.44 11.57
N ILE A 134 2.09 0.81 10.43
CA ILE A 134 1.83 -0.62 10.22
C ILE A 134 3.12 -1.44 10.34
N PRO A 135 3.03 -2.72 10.74
CA PRO A 135 4.19 -3.61 10.75
C PRO A 135 4.65 -3.94 9.32
N SER A 136 5.95 -4.21 9.19
CA SER A 136 6.58 -4.71 7.97
C SER A 136 7.50 -5.87 8.30
N ALA A 137 7.56 -6.88 7.43
CA ALA A 137 8.43 -8.03 7.64
C ALA A 137 9.89 -7.58 7.70
N GLY A 138 10.53 -7.78 8.86
CA GLY A 138 11.91 -7.34 9.09
C GLY A 138 12.10 -5.83 9.11
N ALA A 139 11.02 -5.05 9.26
CA ALA A 139 11.02 -3.57 9.20
C ALA A 139 11.62 -2.99 7.90
N LEU A 140 11.43 -3.70 6.77
CA LEU A 140 12.02 -3.36 5.46
C LEU A 140 11.18 -2.36 4.65
N TYR A 141 9.89 -2.23 4.94
CA TYR A 141 8.97 -1.26 4.35
C TYR A 141 9.09 -1.14 2.81
N PRO A 142 8.75 -2.20 2.05
CA PRO A 142 8.94 -2.24 0.61
C PRO A 142 8.05 -1.28 -0.17
N LEU A 143 6.99 -0.73 0.44
CA LEU A 143 5.97 -0.02 -0.31
C LEU A 143 6.37 1.44 -0.55
N GLU A 144 5.88 2.01 -1.64
CA GLU A 144 5.85 3.44 -1.89
C GLU A 144 4.42 3.89 -2.14
N LEU A 145 4.11 5.13 -1.75
CA LEU A 145 2.77 5.69 -1.89
C LEU A 145 2.77 6.81 -2.93
N TYR A 146 1.93 6.65 -3.94
CA TYR A 146 1.67 7.66 -4.96
C TYR A 146 0.24 8.14 -4.85
N LEU A 147 0.03 9.41 -5.20
CA LEU A 147 -1.28 10.04 -5.15
C LEU A 147 -1.59 10.67 -6.50
N MET A 148 -2.70 10.25 -7.10
CA MET A 148 -3.34 11.03 -8.16
C MET A 148 -4.38 11.93 -7.49
N ALA A 149 -4.03 13.19 -7.26
CA ALA A 149 -4.86 14.15 -6.56
C ALA A 149 -5.67 14.99 -7.56
N GLN A 150 -6.97 15.14 -7.31
CA GLN A 150 -7.87 15.95 -8.13
C GLN A 150 -8.56 17.05 -7.34
N ARG A 151 -9.07 16.72 -6.15
CA ARG A 151 -9.83 17.64 -5.29
C ARG A 151 -9.36 17.55 -3.84
N VAL A 152 -8.12 17.95 -3.65
CA VAL A 152 -7.53 18.10 -2.31
C VAL A 152 -7.31 19.59 -2.05
N GLU A 153 -8.06 20.16 -1.11
CA GLU A 153 -7.92 21.56 -0.75
C GLU A 153 -6.50 21.84 -0.21
N GLY A 154 -5.82 22.83 -0.79
CA GLY A 154 -4.44 23.16 -0.44
C GLY A 154 -3.37 22.35 -1.20
N LEU A 155 -3.77 21.48 -2.13
CA LEU A 155 -2.88 20.74 -3.02
C LEU A 155 -3.36 20.91 -4.48
N PRO A 156 -2.50 21.40 -5.39
CA PRO A 156 -2.86 21.43 -6.81
C PRO A 156 -3.23 20.02 -7.32
N PRO A 157 -4.12 19.90 -8.32
CA PRO A 157 -4.30 18.64 -9.02
C PRO A 157 -2.97 18.16 -9.61
N GLY A 158 -2.72 16.85 -9.58
CA GLY A 158 -1.46 16.31 -10.05
C GLY A 158 -1.16 14.89 -9.59
N LEU A 159 0.00 14.41 -10.01
CA LEU A 159 0.58 13.14 -9.57
C LEU A 159 1.71 13.41 -8.57
N TYR A 160 1.65 12.74 -7.42
CA TYR A 160 2.56 12.96 -6.32
C TYR A 160 3.14 11.65 -5.80
N HIS A 161 4.37 11.72 -5.28
CA HIS A 161 5.01 10.66 -4.49
C HIS A 161 5.11 11.10 -3.03
N TYR A 162 4.78 10.22 -2.08
CA TYR A 162 4.89 10.53 -0.65
C TYR A 162 6.32 10.31 -0.14
N ARG A 163 7.04 11.40 0.07
CA ARG A 163 8.38 11.40 0.65
C ARG A 163 8.31 11.21 2.16
N VAL A 164 8.27 9.94 2.58
CA VAL A 164 8.08 9.53 3.98
C VAL A 164 9.10 10.15 4.96
N ALA A 165 10.37 10.29 4.57
CA ALA A 165 11.44 10.81 5.42
C ALA A 165 11.20 12.26 5.88
N HIS A 166 10.58 13.08 5.03
CA HIS A 166 10.31 14.49 5.28
C HIS A 166 8.83 14.80 5.53
N HIS A 167 7.96 13.78 5.46
CA HIS A 167 6.51 13.96 5.53
C HIS A 167 6.04 15.06 4.55
N ALA A 168 6.30 14.83 3.27
CA ALA A 168 5.99 15.75 2.18
C ALA A 168 5.51 15.00 0.94
N LEU A 169 4.87 15.71 0.01
CA LEU A 169 4.55 15.22 -1.32
C LEU A 169 5.55 15.79 -2.32
N GLU A 170 6.18 14.94 -3.12
CA GLU A 170 6.99 15.32 -4.28
C GLU A 170 6.08 15.33 -5.52
N ALA A 171 5.98 16.49 -6.18
CA ALA A 171 5.15 16.64 -7.37
C ALA A 171 5.85 16.05 -8.59
N LEU A 172 5.38 14.88 -9.04
CA LEU A 172 5.84 14.25 -10.28
C LEU A 172 5.27 14.98 -11.49
N GLU A 173 4.04 15.48 -11.34
CA GLU A 173 3.33 16.27 -12.36
C GLU A 173 2.30 17.17 -11.67
N GLN A 174 2.14 18.41 -12.14
CA GLN A 174 1.17 19.38 -11.63
C GLN A 174 0.19 19.77 -12.73
N GLU A 175 -0.48 18.77 -13.29
CA GLU A 175 -1.48 18.94 -14.35
C GLU A 175 -2.80 18.31 -13.91
N ASP A 176 -3.89 18.74 -14.55
CA ASP A 176 -5.22 18.20 -14.30
C ASP A 176 -5.25 16.69 -14.60
N GLN A 177 -5.50 15.89 -13.57
CA GLN A 177 -5.54 14.43 -13.69
C GLN A 177 -6.91 13.92 -14.17
N THR A 178 -7.88 14.80 -14.43
CA THR A 178 -9.26 14.42 -14.70
C THR A 178 -9.36 13.42 -15.85
N ALA A 179 -8.67 13.65 -16.97
CA ALA A 179 -8.72 12.74 -18.11
C ALA A 179 -8.13 11.36 -17.79
N HIS A 180 -7.05 11.31 -17.02
CA HIS A 180 -6.43 10.05 -16.59
C HIS A 180 -7.31 9.29 -15.61
N LEU A 181 -7.90 9.99 -14.64
CA LEU A 181 -8.83 9.42 -13.68
C LEU A 181 -10.12 8.95 -14.36
N GLN A 182 -10.67 9.71 -15.30
CA GLN A 182 -11.82 9.30 -16.10
C GLN A 182 -11.51 8.10 -16.99
N HIS A 183 -10.29 8.03 -17.55
CA HIS A 183 -9.86 6.86 -18.32
C HIS A 183 -9.76 5.62 -17.42
N ALA A 184 -9.14 5.75 -16.25
CA ALA A 184 -9.09 4.71 -15.24
C ALA A 184 -10.50 4.28 -14.79
N GLU A 185 -11.39 5.23 -14.53
CA GLU A 185 -12.79 4.98 -14.16
C GLU A 185 -13.56 4.27 -15.27
N ALA A 186 -13.38 4.66 -16.53
CA ALA A 186 -14.04 4.04 -17.68
C ALA A 186 -13.56 2.61 -17.93
N GLN A 187 -12.27 2.33 -17.70
CA GLN A 187 -11.68 1.01 -17.83
C GLN A 187 -12.04 0.11 -16.64
N TRP A 188 -12.10 0.67 -15.43
CA TRP A 188 -12.20 -0.12 -14.18
C TRP A 188 -13.62 -0.15 -13.61
N GLY A 189 -14.54 0.68 -14.12
CA GLY A 189 -15.98 0.62 -13.88
C GLY A 189 -16.47 1.13 -12.52
N PHE A 190 -15.61 1.79 -11.73
CA PHE A 190 -15.92 2.24 -10.37
C PHE A 190 -15.17 3.56 -10.04
N ALA A 191 -15.68 4.33 -9.07
CA ALA A 191 -15.04 5.49 -8.42
C ALA A 191 -15.29 6.91 -8.99
N THR A 192 -16.37 7.10 -9.76
CA THR A 192 -16.77 8.44 -10.26
C THR A 192 -16.84 9.48 -9.14
N GLY A 193 -16.15 10.60 -9.36
CA GLY A 193 -16.12 11.70 -8.39
C GLY A 193 -15.13 11.49 -7.24
N ALA A 194 -14.19 10.55 -7.33
CA ALA A 194 -13.13 10.42 -6.33
C ALA A 194 -12.26 11.70 -6.26
N ALA A 195 -11.98 12.15 -5.04
CA ALA A 195 -11.15 13.33 -4.78
C ALA A 195 -9.66 13.05 -5.02
N PHE A 196 -9.22 11.82 -4.73
CA PHE A 196 -7.88 11.34 -5.04
C PHE A 196 -7.84 9.81 -5.04
N TYR A 197 -6.78 9.27 -5.64
CA TYR A 197 -6.42 7.87 -5.61
C TYR A 197 -5.09 7.70 -4.90
N LEU A 198 -5.03 6.79 -3.94
CA LEU A 198 -3.79 6.30 -3.35
C LEU A 198 -3.39 5.04 -4.11
N ILE A 199 -2.22 5.09 -4.74
CA ILE A 199 -1.62 3.97 -5.46
C ILE A 199 -0.42 3.49 -4.65
N ILE A 200 -0.35 2.19 -4.43
CA ILE A 200 0.65 1.55 -3.58
C ILE A 200 1.50 0.68 -4.50
N SER A 201 2.75 1.06 -4.69
CA SER A 201 3.74 0.22 -5.35
C SER A 201 4.57 -0.53 -4.31
N ALA A 202 5.35 -1.50 -4.78
CA ALA A 202 6.35 -2.17 -3.98
C ALA A 202 7.68 -2.21 -4.72
N VAL A 203 8.73 -1.69 -4.08
CA VAL A 203 10.13 -1.93 -4.49
C VAL A 203 10.47 -3.35 -4.03
N LEU A 204 10.31 -4.31 -4.93
CA LEU A 204 10.27 -5.74 -4.59
C LEU A 204 11.57 -6.21 -3.94
N ASP A 205 12.71 -5.73 -4.44
CA ASP A 205 14.04 -6.13 -3.97
C ASP A 205 14.28 -5.79 -2.49
N ARG A 206 13.59 -4.78 -1.93
CA ARG A 206 13.67 -4.46 -0.49
C ARG A 206 13.22 -5.62 0.39
N THR A 207 12.33 -6.50 -0.10
CA THR A 207 11.85 -7.65 0.68
C THR A 207 12.31 -8.98 0.11
N LEU A 208 12.37 -9.12 -1.22
CA LEU A 208 12.78 -10.36 -1.89
C LEU A 208 14.24 -10.72 -1.62
N THR A 209 15.13 -9.74 -1.44
CA THR A 209 16.55 -9.99 -1.12
C THR A 209 16.72 -10.83 0.15
N LYS A 210 15.90 -10.54 1.18
CA LYS A 210 15.93 -11.23 2.48
C LYS A 210 15.05 -12.48 2.50
N TYR A 211 13.84 -12.39 1.95
CA TYR A 211 12.78 -13.39 2.13
C TYR A 211 12.46 -14.22 0.90
N LEU A 212 13.20 -14.03 -0.20
CA LEU A 212 13.01 -14.76 -1.45
C LEU A 212 11.56 -14.69 -1.93
N GLU A 213 11.02 -15.75 -2.55
CA GLU A 213 9.65 -15.79 -3.07
C GLU A 213 8.60 -15.59 -1.98
N ARG A 214 8.93 -15.92 -0.72
CA ARG A 214 8.05 -15.63 0.43
C ARG A 214 7.92 -14.13 0.69
N GLY A 215 8.94 -13.35 0.32
CA GLY A 215 8.91 -11.89 0.41
C GLY A 215 7.72 -11.27 -0.32
N TYR A 216 7.33 -11.82 -1.47
CA TYR A 216 6.16 -11.34 -2.21
C TYR A 216 4.85 -11.50 -1.41
N ARG A 217 4.74 -12.52 -0.53
CA ARG A 217 3.59 -12.63 0.39
C ARG A 217 3.57 -11.50 1.40
N PHE A 218 4.74 -11.13 1.94
CA PHE A 218 4.86 -10.05 2.90
C PHE A 218 4.49 -8.70 2.28
N VAL A 219 4.96 -8.45 1.05
CA VAL A 219 4.57 -7.27 0.26
C VAL A 219 3.05 -7.15 0.13
N LEU A 220 2.37 -8.22 -0.33
CA LEU A 220 0.91 -8.19 -0.52
C LEU A 220 0.14 -8.01 0.80
N MET A 221 0.59 -8.67 1.88
CA MET A 221 -0.03 -8.51 3.20
C MET A 221 0.12 -7.07 3.71
N GLU A 222 1.31 -6.49 3.57
CA GLU A 222 1.58 -5.11 3.97
C GLU A 222 0.76 -4.11 3.14
N ALA A 223 0.65 -4.31 1.82
CA ALA A 223 -0.16 -3.47 0.95
C ALA A 223 -1.65 -3.49 1.35
N GLY A 224 -2.17 -4.67 1.72
CA GLY A 224 -3.52 -4.79 2.29
C GLY A 224 -3.68 -4.05 3.63
N MET A 225 -2.66 -4.06 4.48
CA MET A 225 -2.67 -3.29 5.74
C MET A 225 -2.65 -1.78 5.49
N VAL A 226 -1.83 -1.29 4.53
CA VAL A 226 -1.84 0.11 4.10
C VAL A 226 -3.23 0.51 3.63
N GLY A 227 -3.80 -0.25 2.68
CA GLY A 227 -5.12 0.03 2.14
C GLY A 227 -6.19 0.09 3.23
N TYR A 228 -6.22 -0.90 4.13
CA TYR A 228 -7.25 -0.97 5.16
C TYR A 228 -7.08 0.10 6.24
N SER A 229 -5.85 0.38 6.67
CA SER A 229 -5.56 1.47 7.60
C SER A 229 -5.98 2.83 7.02
N ALA A 230 -5.63 3.11 5.75
CA ALA A 230 -6.06 4.34 5.08
C ALA A 230 -7.59 4.44 4.98
N THR A 231 -8.28 3.34 4.69
CA THR A 231 -9.75 3.28 4.68
C THR A 231 -10.37 3.57 6.05
N LEU A 232 -9.82 3.05 7.14
CA LEU A 232 -10.33 3.34 8.49
C LEU A 232 -10.08 4.79 8.90
N LEU A 233 -8.89 5.33 8.57
CA LEU A 233 -8.56 6.74 8.84
C LEU A 233 -9.42 7.69 8.00
N ALA A 234 -9.80 7.31 6.79
CA ALA A 234 -10.78 8.02 5.99
C ALA A 234 -12.17 8.01 6.66
N GLU A 235 -12.64 6.84 7.10
CA GLU A 235 -13.94 6.70 7.78
C GLU A 235 -14.00 7.55 9.07
N CYS A 236 -12.92 7.60 9.84
CA CYS A 236 -12.78 8.48 11.02
C CYS A 236 -12.99 9.97 10.70
N GLN A 237 -12.79 10.38 9.45
CA GLN A 237 -12.83 11.76 8.97
C GLN A 237 -14.07 12.03 8.09
N GLY A 238 -15.02 11.08 8.02
CA GLY A 238 -16.19 11.20 7.16
C GLY A 238 -15.83 11.21 5.66
N ILE A 239 -14.73 10.54 5.30
CA ILE A 239 -14.29 10.32 3.92
C ILE A 239 -14.61 8.86 3.58
N CYS A 240 -15.23 8.65 2.44
CA CYS A 240 -15.54 7.31 1.95
C CYS A 240 -14.39 6.80 1.07
N SER A 241 -14.30 5.48 0.93
CA SER A 241 -13.28 4.85 0.09
C SER A 241 -13.77 3.60 -0.61
N CYS A 242 -13.03 3.20 -1.65
CA CYS A 242 -13.13 1.86 -2.22
C CYS A 242 -11.73 1.35 -2.56
N MET A 243 -11.38 0.19 -1.99
CA MET A 243 -10.24 -0.57 -2.46
C MET A 243 -10.53 -1.10 -3.85
N MET A 244 -9.54 -0.99 -4.73
CA MET A 244 -9.60 -1.47 -6.09
C MET A 244 -8.67 -2.67 -6.23
N GLY A 245 -9.05 -3.62 -7.08
CA GLY A 245 -8.26 -4.82 -7.37
C GLY A 245 -8.08 -5.07 -8.86
N GLY A 246 -8.52 -4.14 -9.70
CA GLY A 246 -8.36 -4.21 -11.15
C GLY A 246 -7.88 -2.87 -11.67
N TRP A 247 -6.76 -2.91 -12.38
CA TRP A 247 -6.22 -1.83 -13.20
C TRP A 247 -5.46 -2.47 -14.36
N LEU A 248 -5.00 -1.65 -15.30
CA LEU A 248 -4.11 -2.09 -16.36
C LEU A 248 -2.68 -1.85 -15.90
N ASP A 249 -2.02 -2.87 -15.32
CA ASP A 249 -0.71 -2.76 -14.65
C ASP A 249 0.30 -1.97 -15.48
N GLY A 250 0.56 -2.40 -16.71
CA GLY A 250 1.55 -1.72 -17.56
C GLY A 250 1.19 -0.27 -17.92
N GLU A 251 -0.09 0.11 -17.99
CA GLU A 251 -0.48 1.50 -18.23
C GLU A 251 -0.25 2.36 -16.99
N LEU A 252 -0.66 1.87 -15.83
CA LEU A 252 -0.50 2.57 -14.56
C LEU A 252 0.98 2.70 -14.18
N GLU A 253 1.77 1.66 -14.39
CA GLU A 253 3.21 1.67 -14.14
C GLU A 253 3.94 2.66 -15.04
N ARG A 254 3.66 2.68 -16.34
CA ARG A 254 4.21 3.69 -17.26
C ARG A 254 3.86 5.11 -16.82
N ARG A 255 2.64 5.33 -16.35
CA ARG A 255 2.18 6.64 -15.87
C ARG A 255 2.97 7.11 -14.63
N LEU A 256 3.32 6.17 -13.76
CA LEU A 256 4.11 6.42 -12.54
C LEU A 256 5.63 6.43 -12.80
N GLY A 257 6.07 6.09 -14.01
CA GLY A 257 7.49 5.94 -14.35
C GLY A 257 8.13 4.69 -13.72
N LEU A 258 7.35 3.61 -13.55
CA LEU A 258 7.78 2.34 -12.99
C LEU A 258 8.05 1.32 -14.10
N ASP A 259 8.94 0.38 -13.83
CA ASP A 259 9.35 -0.67 -14.78
C ASP A 259 8.50 -1.95 -14.69
N GLY A 260 7.69 -2.08 -13.64
CA GLY A 260 6.87 -3.28 -13.37
C GLY A 260 7.69 -4.52 -12.98
N TYR A 261 9.01 -4.38 -12.84
CA TYR A 261 9.92 -5.48 -12.51
C TYR A 261 10.60 -5.27 -11.16
N HIS A 262 11.33 -4.15 -10.99
CA HIS A 262 11.92 -3.80 -9.70
C HIS A 262 10.91 -3.09 -8.79
N GLU A 263 10.04 -2.27 -9.39
CA GLU A 263 8.93 -1.62 -8.69
C GLU A 263 7.63 -1.80 -9.48
N SER A 264 6.62 -2.37 -8.83
CA SER A 264 5.32 -2.67 -9.45
C SER A 264 4.16 -2.24 -8.57
N VAL A 265 3.03 -1.88 -9.17
CA VAL A 265 1.80 -1.52 -8.45
C VAL A 265 1.17 -2.77 -7.87
N VAL A 266 0.96 -2.79 -6.55
CA VAL A 266 0.41 -3.96 -5.86
C VAL A 266 -0.97 -3.71 -5.26
N HIS A 267 -1.35 -2.45 -5.06
CA HIS A 267 -2.66 -2.10 -4.53
C HIS A 267 -3.07 -0.67 -4.89
N SER A 268 -4.37 -0.39 -4.86
CA SER A 268 -4.91 0.96 -5.02
C SER A 268 -6.21 1.15 -4.25
N VAL A 269 -6.41 2.37 -3.74
CA VAL A 269 -7.64 2.78 -3.04
C VAL A 269 -8.05 4.17 -3.53
N CYS A 270 -9.33 4.37 -3.83
CA CYS A 270 -9.89 5.68 -4.14
C CYS A 270 -10.61 6.27 -2.93
N PHE A 271 -10.61 7.59 -2.83
CA PHE A 271 -11.19 8.33 -1.70
C PHE A 271 -11.99 9.54 -2.17
N GLY A 272 -13.05 9.87 -1.44
CA GLY A 272 -13.85 11.05 -1.72
C GLY A 272 -14.93 11.25 -0.67
N ARG A 273 -15.65 12.36 -0.77
CA ARG A 273 -16.81 12.61 0.10
C ARG A 273 -17.98 11.73 -0.32
N PRO A 274 -18.83 11.29 0.62
CA PRO A 274 -20.04 10.55 0.28
C PRO A 274 -20.90 11.38 -0.70
N PRO A 275 -21.63 10.75 -1.63
CA PRO A 275 -22.52 11.47 -2.50
C PRO A 275 -23.59 12.21 -1.66
N LEU A 276 -24.07 13.35 -2.15
CA LEU A 276 -25.18 14.02 -1.50
C LEU A 276 -26.42 13.10 -1.50
N PRO A 277 -27.25 13.15 -0.43
CA PRO A 277 -28.53 12.46 -0.45
C PRO A 277 -29.38 12.96 -1.64
N PRO A 278 -30.22 12.10 -2.24
CA PRO A 278 -31.12 12.56 -3.30
C PRO A 278 -31.98 13.74 -2.82
N GLY A 279 -31.86 14.89 -3.48
CA GLY A 279 -32.66 16.10 -3.19
C GLY A 279 -32.04 17.13 -2.24
N ALA A 280 -30.75 17.02 -1.94
CA ALA A 280 -29.96 18.06 -1.25
C ALA A 280 -29.42 19.13 -2.21
#